data_AF-A0A7W9SQW6-F1
#
_entry.id   AF-A0A7W9SQW6-F1
#
_cell.length_a   1.000
_cell.length_b   1.000
_cell.length_c   1.000
_cell.angle_alpha   90.00
_cell.angle_beta   90.00
_cell.angle_gamma   90.00
#
_symmetry.space_group_name_H-M   'P 1'
#
loop_
_entity.id
_entity.type
_entity.pdbx_description
1 polymer ?
#
loop_
_entity_poly.entity_id
_entity_poly.type
_entity_poly.pdbx_seq_one_letter_code
_entity_poly.pdbx_strand_id
1 'polypeptide(L)'
;MRIEKTAEDDEEEARDVPDEFDAFDELDDDEPEGFERFHDTRVTSKAKKKHAEMAKALAADEGNVLFETTYKPSRHEATWLYGSLRPFFEEQKLIDDVFFQVKGGKEASVYCCHVHPDAQAALGAELVAAKVYRPRQFRNLRNDALYRQGRAILTDDGREAKATDTRLMRALGKKTEFGQQVQHSSWLLYEYTTLQALFTAGCAVPEPYAVGENAILMGYVGEETRAASTLIELVLPRAEAQKVFDQLKESLAILVGMGLVHGDLSAYNVLYDGDKPTIIDLPQVVRFDQNEHAEAIFLRDLTRLCDYFRRAGVVCDPEALARELRQAP
;
A
#
# COMPACT_ATOMS: atom_id res chain seq x y z
N MET A 1 -52.04 -15.34 -48.21
CA MET A 1 -52.76 -14.10 -47.86
C MET A 1 -52.56 -13.89 -46.38
N ARG A 2 -51.94 -12.76 -46.00
CA ARG A 2 -51.84 -12.14 -44.66
C ARG A 2 -51.99 -13.07 -43.45
N ILE A 3 -50.90 -13.24 -42.69
CA ILE A 3 -51.00 -13.57 -41.26
C ILE A 3 -50.50 -12.35 -40.49
N GLU A 4 -51.35 -11.93 -39.57
CA GLU A 4 -51.30 -10.72 -38.77
C GLU A 4 -50.26 -10.82 -37.64
N LYS A 5 -49.82 -9.64 -37.21
CA LYS A 5 -49.10 -9.38 -35.96
C LYS A 5 -50.02 -9.66 -34.77
N THR A 6 -49.50 -10.36 -33.76
CA THR A 6 -49.81 -10.09 -32.35
C THR A 6 -48.48 -10.03 -31.59
N ALA A 7 -48.30 -8.91 -30.90
CA ALA A 7 -47.22 -8.67 -29.96
C ALA A 7 -47.58 -9.32 -28.62
N GLU A 8 -46.66 -10.06 -28.04
CA GLU A 8 -46.64 -10.39 -26.62
C GLU A 8 -45.28 -9.92 -26.09
N ASP A 9 -45.37 -9.18 -24.99
CA ASP A 9 -44.29 -8.60 -24.22
C ASP A 9 -43.53 -9.70 -23.49
N ASP A 10 -42.20 -9.76 -23.68
CA ASP A 10 -41.29 -10.46 -22.79
C ASP A 10 -40.29 -9.43 -22.23
N GLU A 11 -40.61 -8.89 -21.05
CA GLU A 11 -39.66 -8.23 -20.17
C GLU A 11 -38.75 -9.30 -19.56
N GLU A 12 -37.50 -9.36 -20.02
CA GLU A 12 -36.48 -10.24 -19.45
C GLU A 12 -36.01 -9.66 -18.10
N GLU A 13 -36.54 -10.24 -17.01
CA GLU A 13 -36.15 -9.99 -15.63
C GLU A 13 -34.67 -10.36 -15.43
N ALA A 14 -33.79 -9.35 -15.37
CA ALA A 14 -32.39 -9.51 -15.01
C ALA A 14 -32.29 -10.06 -13.57
N ARG A 15 -31.85 -11.31 -13.44
CA ARG A 15 -31.53 -11.93 -12.15
C ARG A 15 -30.34 -11.22 -11.53
N ASP A 16 -30.58 -10.59 -10.38
CA ASP A 16 -29.57 -10.03 -9.49
C ASP A 16 -28.70 -11.17 -8.94
N VAL A 17 -27.44 -11.24 -9.37
CA VAL A 17 -26.45 -12.19 -8.84
C VAL A 17 -25.76 -11.49 -7.67
N PRO A 18 -25.88 -11.97 -6.42
CA PRO A 18 -25.22 -11.35 -5.28
C PRO A 18 -23.70 -11.40 -5.44
N ASP A 19 -23.05 -10.28 -5.17
CA ASP A 19 -21.59 -10.10 -5.17
C ASP A 19 -20.97 -11.03 -4.11
N GLU A 20 -20.21 -12.05 -4.54
CA GLU A 20 -19.58 -13.08 -3.69
C GLU A 20 -18.45 -12.53 -2.77
N PHE A 21 -18.29 -11.21 -2.66
CA PHE A 21 -17.20 -10.57 -1.93
C PHE A 21 -17.47 -10.28 -0.44
N ASP A 22 -18.69 -10.53 0.06
CA ASP A 22 -19.05 -10.30 1.48
C ASP A 22 -18.69 -11.48 2.42
N ALA A 23 -18.09 -12.57 1.92
CA ALA A 23 -17.87 -13.79 2.71
C ALA A 23 -16.51 -13.88 3.44
N PHE A 24 -15.66 -12.86 3.41
CA PHE A 24 -14.33 -12.90 4.04
C PHE A 24 -14.20 -12.10 5.34
N ASP A 25 -15.32 -11.57 5.87
CA ASP A 25 -15.36 -10.70 7.06
C ASP A 25 -15.30 -11.43 8.42
N GLU A 26 -15.10 -12.76 8.48
CA GLU A 26 -15.19 -13.53 9.75
C GLU A 26 -13.85 -14.00 10.38
N LEU A 27 -12.67 -13.57 9.90
CA LEU A 27 -11.39 -14.13 10.39
C LEU A 27 -10.35 -13.16 10.97
N ASP A 28 -10.71 -11.93 11.31
CA ASP A 28 -9.78 -10.97 11.96
C ASP A 28 -10.14 -10.57 13.41
N ASP A 29 -11.06 -11.28 14.06
CA ASP A 29 -11.41 -11.07 15.47
C ASP A 29 -10.58 -11.98 16.42
N ASP A 30 -9.28 -11.68 16.58
CA ASP A 30 -8.55 -12.03 17.80
C ASP A 30 -8.30 -10.75 18.60
N GLU A 31 -9.35 -10.28 19.30
CA GLU A 31 -9.24 -9.23 20.32
C GLU A 31 -8.57 -9.77 21.60
N PRO A 32 -7.69 -9.01 22.26
CA PRO A 32 -7.32 -9.32 23.64
C PRO A 32 -8.54 -9.14 24.56
N GLU A 33 -8.90 -10.17 25.32
CA GLU A 33 -10.01 -10.15 26.28
C GLU A 33 -9.92 -8.92 27.22
N GLY A 34 -10.90 -8.00 27.16
CA GLY A 34 -11.06 -6.98 28.19
C GLY A 34 -11.72 -5.62 27.87
N PHE A 35 -12.22 -5.35 26.66
CA PHE A 35 -12.84 -4.03 26.35
C PHE A 35 -14.35 -4.11 26.08
N GLU A 36 -15.13 -3.30 26.80
CA GLU A 36 -16.59 -3.21 26.65
C GLU A 36 -17.00 -2.58 25.30
N ARG A 37 -17.96 -3.23 24.62
CA ARG A 37 -18.50 -2.82 23.31
C ARG A 37 -19.32 -1.52 23.41
N PHE A 38 -18.94 -0.49 22.64
CA PHE A 38 -19.82 0.65 22.35
C PHE A 38 -20.51 0.47 21.00
N HIS A 39 -21.84 0.50 21.02
CA HIS A 39 -22.71 0.32 19.85
C HIS A 39 -22.62 1.47 18.83
N ASP A 40 -22.71 1.05 17.56
CA ASP A 40 -22.73 1.79 16.30
C ASP A 40 -23.72 2.97 16.22
N THR A 41 -23.29 4.09 15.61
CA THR A 41 -24.17 5.18 15.19
C THR A 41 -24.13 5.34 13.67
N ARG A 42 -25.25 4.94 13.05
CA ARG A 42 -25.58 5.06 11.61
C ARG A 42 -25.11 6.38 10.98
N VAL A 43 -24.32 6.27 9.90
CA VAL A 43 -23.95 7.39 9.02
C VAL A 43 -25.20 7.97 8.34
N THR A 44 -25.44 9.27 8.54
CA THR A 44 -26.65 9.95 8.06
C THR A 44 -26.63 10.24 6.55
N SER A 45 -27.79 10.20 5.90
CA SER A 45 -28.03 10.42 4.45
C SER A 45 -27.48 11.75 3.90
N LYS A 46 -27.21 12.72 4.78
CA LYS A 46 -26.65 14.03 4.44
C LYS A 46 -25.16 13.96 4.05
N ALA A 47 -24.41 13.01 4.62
CA ALA A 47 -23.02 12.75 4.25
C ALA A 47 -22.92 12.18 2.83
N LYS A 48 -23.77 11.21 2.48
CA LYS A 48 -23.83 10.63 1.12
C LYS A 48 -24.09 11.69 0.03
N LYS A 49 -24.96 12.67 0.29
CA LYS A 49 -25.27 13.74 -0.68
C LYS A 49 -24.10 14.71 -0.90
N LYS A 50 -23.39 15.08 0.17
CA LYS A 50 -22.18 15.92 0.11
C LYS A 50 -21.04 15.21 -0.63
N HIS A 51 -20.90 13.89 -0.44
CA HIS A 51 -19.92 13.06 -1.15
C HIS A 51 -20.18 13.04 -2.67
N ALA A 52 -21.44 12.92 -3.10
CA ALA A 52 -21.80 12.90 -4.51
C ALA A 52 -21.53 14.24 -5.23
N GLU A 53 -21.76 15.37 -4.55
CA GLU A 53 -21.50 16.70 -5.12
C GLU A 53 -19.99 17.01 -5.23
N MET A 54 -19.17 16.54 -4.29
CA MET A 54 -17.72 16.73 -4.35
C MET A 54 -17.04 15.83 -5.39
N ALA A 55 -17.51 14.58 -5.56
CA ALA A 55 -17.07 13.72 -6.66
C ALA A 55 -17.35 14.36 -8.03
N LYS A 56 -18.47 15.09 -8.15
CA LYS A 56 -18.79 15.90 -9.33
C LYS A 56 -17.85 17.08 -9.54
N ALA A 57 -17.37 17.72 -8.47
CA ALA A 57 -16.45 18.84 -8.55
C ALA A 57 -15.03 18.40 -8.95
N LEU A 58 -14.57 17.25 -8.47
CA LEU A 58 -13.29 16.63 -8.88
C LEU A 58 -13.33 16.15 -10.34
N ALA A 59 -14.51 15.76 -10.83
CA ALA A 59 -14.72 15.40 -12.23
C ALA A 59 -14.89 16.62 -13.17
N ALA A 60 -14.99 17.85 -12.64
CA ALA A 60 -15.26 19.06 -13.44
C ALA A 60 -13.98 19.82 -13.85
N ASP A 61 -12.80 19.38 -13.40
CA ASP A 61 -11.49 19.93 -13.81
C ASP A 61 -11.02 19.26 -15.11
N GLU A 62 -11.90 19.25 -16.11
CA GLU A 62 -11.70 18.60 -17.41
C GLU A 62 -11.05 19.56 -18.42
N GLY A 63 -9.80 19.27 -18.79
CA GLY A 63 -9.18 19.86 -19.97
C GLY A 63 -7.72 19.46 -20.19
N ASN A 64 -7.49 18.47 -21.09
CA ASN A 64 -6.21 18.05 -21.71
C ASN A 64 -5.13 17.53 -20.75
N VAL A 65 -4.73 16.25 -20.68
CA VAL A 65 -4.72 15.14 -21.65
C VAL A 65 -5.07 13.85 -20.89
N LEU A 66 -6.15 13.15 -21.25
CA LEU A 66 -6.36 11.78 -20.75
C LEU A 66 -5.44 10.86 -21.54
N PHE A 67 -4.32 10.44 -20.94
CA PHE A 67 -3.49 9.40 -21.51
C PHE A 67 -4.30 8.10 -21.58
N GLU A 68 -4.36 7.49 -22.76
CA GLU A 68 -5.11 6.25 -22.95
C GLU A 68 -4.35 5.10 -22.29
N THR A 69 -4.92 4.57 -21.21
CA THR A 69 -4.36 3.40 -20.53
C THR A 69 -4.96 2.09 -21.06
N THR A 70 -4.18 1.02 -21.05
CA THR A 70 -4.63 -0.35 -21.29
C THR A 70 -5.62 -0.79 -20.21
N TYR A 71 -5.29 -0.54 -18.94
CA TYR A 71 -6.21 -0.72 -17.82
C TYR A 71 -7.37 0.27 -17.91
N LYS A 72 -8.61 -0.22 -17.79
CA LYS A 72 -9.82 0.61 -17.81
C LYS A 72 -10.39 0.71 -16.38
N PRO A 73 -10.02 1.74 -15.61
CA PRO A 73 -10.54 1.92 -14.26
C PRO A 73 -12.05 2.19 -14.27
N SER A 74 -12.73 1.86 -13.17
CA SER A 74 -14.13 2.29 -12.98
C SER A 74 -14.23 3.83 -12.99
N ARG A 75 -15.42 4.38 -13.25
CA ARG A 75 -15.60 5.85 -13.35
C ARG A 75 -15.11 6.60 -12.10
N HIS A 76 -15.31 6.03 -10.91
CA HIS A 76 -14.86 6.67 -9.67
C HIS A 76 -13.35 6.55 -9.51
N GLU A 77 -12.77 5.42 -9.91
CA GLU A 77 -11.33 5.15 -9.82
C GLU A 77 -10.50 5.98 -10.79
N ALA A 78 -11.00 6.18 -12.00
CA ALA A 78 -10.35 6.97 -13.04
C ALA A 78 -9.94 8.36 -12.53
N THR A 79 -10.83 9.04 -11.81
CA THR A 79 -10.60 10.41 -11.33
C THR A 79 -9.37 10.52 -10.43
N TRP A 80 -9.25 9.65 -9.40
CA TRP A 80 -8.10 9.73 -8.51
C TRP A 80 -6.86 9.04 -9.09
N LEU A 81 -7.02 7.99 -9.90
CA LEU A 81 -5.90 7.27 -10.51
C LEU A 81 -5.12 8.21 -11.43
N TYR A 82 -5.79 8.83 -12.40
CA TYR A 82 -5.13 9.73 -13.34
C TYR A 82 -4.58 10.98 -12.65
N GLY A 83 -5.33 11.56 -11.71
CA GLY A 83 -4.84 12.70 -10.92
C GLY A 83 -3.56 12.38 -10.13
N SER A 84 -3.45 11.17 -9.59
CA SER A 84 -2.28 10.74 -8.80
C SER A 84 -1.08 10.38 -9.66
N LEU A 85 -1.31 9.87 -10.88
CA LEU A 85 -0.25 9.45 -11.80
C LEU A 85 0.21 10.57 -12.75
N ARG A 86 -0.56 11.65 -12.89
CA ARG A 86 -0.22 12.80 -13.75
C ARG A 86 1.22 13.29 -13.62
N PRO A 87 1.81 13.45 -12.41
CA PRO A 87 3.20 13.88 -12.30
C PRO A 87 4.20 12.92 -12.95
N PHE A 88 3.94 11.61 -12.89
CA PHE A 88 4.80 10.59 -13.49
C PHE A 88 4.65 10.50 -15.00
N PHE A 89 3.46 10.84 -15.53
CA PHE A 89 3.17 10.80 -16.95
C PHE A 89 3.56 12.10 -17.68
N GLU A 90 3.01 13.25 -17.25
CA GLU A 90 3.15 14.52 -17.99
C GLU A 90 4.44 15.26 -17.67
N GLU A 91 4.78 15.34 -16.38
CA GLU A 91 5.87 16.19 -15.89
C GLU A 91 7.20 15.45 -15.95
N GLN A 92 7.24 14.24 -15.41
CA GLN A 92 8.48 13.45 -15.27
C GLN A 92 8.69 12.47 -16.44
N LYS A 93 7.63 12.12 -17.19
CA LYS A 93 7.66 11.15 -18.30
C LYS A 93 8.34 9.83 -17.92
N LEU A 94 8.03 9.31 -16.74
CA LEU A 94 8.53 8.03 -16.24
C LEU A 94 7.69 6.85 -16.72
N ILE A 95 6.38 7.05 -16.86
CA ILE A 95 5.44 6.04 -17.32
C ILE A 95 4.64 6.55 -18.51
N ASP A 96 4.20 5.63 -19.37
CA ASP A 96 3.35 5.94 -20.53
C ASP A 96 2.05 5.14 -20.58
N ASP A 97 1.95 4.03 -19.83
CA ASP A 97 0.73 3.21 -19.73
C ASP A 97 0.54 2.62 -18.32
N VAL A 98 -0.72 2.30 -17.98
CA VAL A 98 -1.11 1.45 -16.86
C VAL A 98 -1.69 0.16 -17.46
N PHE A 99 -1.03 -0.98 -17.25
CA PHE A 99 -1.44 -2.26 -17.82
C PHE A 99 -2.59 -2.93 -17.06
N PHE A 100 -2.43 -3.10 -15.74
CA PHE A 100 -3.47 -3.71 -14.90
C PHE A 100 -3.30 -3.32 -13.43
N GLN A 101 -4.38 -3.51 -12.66
CA GLN A 101 -4.32 -3.41 -11.21
C GLN A 101 -3.73 -4.69 -10.62
N VAL A 102 -2.62 -4.55 -9.90
CA VAL A 102 -1.94 -5.66 -9.20
C VAL A 102 -2.73 -6.07 -7.97
N LYS A 103 -3.07 -5.09 -7.13
CA LYS A 103 -3.80 -5.33 -5.89
C LYS A 103 -4.63 -4.11 -5.52
N GLY A 104 -5.93 -4.34 -5.31
CA GLY A 104 -6.83 -3.37 -4.70
C GLY A 104 -6.69 -3.42 -3.17
N GLY A 105 -6.82 -2.26 -2.52
CA GLY A 105 -6.81 -2.17 -1.06
C GLY A 105 -7.68 -1.03 -0.55
N LYS A 106 -8.03 -1.06 0.74
CA LYS A 106 -8.86 -0.03 1.39
C LYS A 106 -8.13 1.32 1.51
N GLU A 107 -6.79 1.31 1.52
CA GLU A 107 -5.99 2.53 1.72
C GLU A 107 -5.20 2.96 0.48
N ALA A 108 -4.68 1.98 -0.26
CA ALA A 108 -3.96 2.19 -1.51
C ALA A 108 -4.30 1.06 -2.48
N SER A 109 -4.01 1.27 -3.76
CA SER A 109 -4.08 0.24 -4.79
C SER A 109 -2.78 0.29 -5.59
N VAL A 110 -2.27 -0.87 -5.96
CA VAL A 110 -1.01 -1.01 -6.70
C VAL A 110 -1.35 -1.35 -8.14
N TYR A 111 -0.70 -0.68 -9.07
CA TYR A 111 -0.88 -0.86 -10.51
C TYR A 111 0.45 -1.21 -11.15
N CYS A 112 0.42 -2.07 -12.17
CA CYS A 112 1.55 -2.31 -13.06
C CYS A 112 1.50 -1.28 -14.19
N CYS A 113 2.60 -0.59 -14.41
CA CYS A 113 2.73 0.48 -15.39
C CYS A 113 3.91 0.19 -16.33
N HIS A 114 3.76 0.56 -17.59
CA HIS A 114 4.86 0.54 -18.54
C HIS A 114 5.71 1.80 -18.37
N VAL A 115 7.03 1.61 -18.43
CA VAL A 115 8.01 2.70 -18.35
C VAL A 115 8.08 3.37 -19.71
N HIS A 116 7.97 4.70 -19.71
CA HIS A 116 8.08 5.49 -20.93
C HIS A 116 9.41 5.17 -21.66
N PRO A 117 9.44 4.98 -22.99
CA PRO A 117 10.64 4.56 -23.73
C PRO A 117 11.91 5.37 -23.41
N ASP A 118 11.76 6.70 -23.29
CA ASP A 118 12.87 7.60 -22.95
C ASP A 118 13.42 7.41 -21.52
N ALA A 119 12.65 6.79 -20.62
CA ALA A 119 13.00 6.57 -19.21
C ALA A 119 13.53 5.14 -18.95
N GLN A 120 13.28 4.17 -19.82
CA GLN A 120 13.66 2.76 -19.63
C GLN A 120 15.15 2.57 -19.35
N ALA A 121 16.02 3.26 -20.09
CA ALA A 121 17.46 3.16 -19.89
C ALA A 121 17.92 3.75 -18.55
N ALA A 122 17.24 4.79 -18.05
CA ALA A 122 17.56 5.44 -16.78
C ALA A 122 17.07 4.63 -15.58
N LEU A 123 15.88 4.01 -15.71
CA LEU A 123 15.25 3.21 -14.66
C LEU A 123 15.74 1.75 -14.67
N GLY A 124 16.29 1.28 -15.80
CA GLY A 124 16.73 -0.11 -15.96
C GLY A 124 15.58 -1.12 -15.97
N ALA A 125 14.36 -0.67 -16.28
CA ALA A 125 13.15 -1.48 -16.23
C ALA A 125 12.16 -1.11 -17.35
N GLU A 126 11.40 -2.09 -17.82
CA GLU A 126 10.27 -1.90 -18.74
C GLU A 126 8.94 -1.74 -18.00
N LEU A 127 8.86 -2.31 -16.79
CA LEU A 127 7.68 -2.30 -15.93
C LEU A 127 8.00 -1.75 -14.55
N VAL A 128 7.06 -0.96 -14.01
CA VAL A 128 7.13 -0.39 -12.67
C VAL A 128 5.80 -0.53 -11.96
N ALA A 129 5.84 -0.56 -10.63
CA ALA A 129 4.66 -0.54 -9.79
C ALA A 129 4.34 0.88 -9.34
N ALA A 130 3.10 1.31 -9.52
CA ALA A 130 2.58 2.53 -8.94
C ALA A 130 1.65 2.21 -7.76
N LYS A 131 2.07 2.55 -6.54
CA LYS A 131 1.20 2.50 -5.34
C LYS A 131 0.46 3.81 -5.20
N VAL A 132 -0.83 3.81 -5.52
CA VAL A 132 -1.70 4.98 -5.52
C VAL A 132 -2.58 4.95 -4.28
N TYR A 133 -2.48 5.98 -3.44
CA TYR A 133 -3.22 6.06 -2.19
C TYR A 133 -4.61 6.65 -2.42
N ARG A 134 -5.62 6.01 -1.86
CA ARG A 134 -7.01 6.50 -1.94
C ARG A 134 -7.13 7.83 -1.20
N PRO A 135 -7.98 8.78 -1.63
CA PRO A 135 -8.20 10.00 -0.89
C PRO A 135 -8.62 9.71 0.57
N ARG A 136 -8.18 10.55 1.51
CA ARG A 136 -8.32 10.32 2.96
C ARG A 136 -9.74 9.99 3.42
N GLN A 137 -10.76 10.51 2.74
CA GLN A 137 -12.18 10.27 3.04
C GLN A 137 -12.61 8.81 2.83
N PHE A 138 -11.78 8.01 2.15
CA PHE A 138 -12.00 6.59 1.87
C PHE A 138 -11.04 5.67 2.62
N ARG A 139 -10.16 6.18 3.51
CA ARG A 139 -9.22 5.36 4.29
C ARG A 139 -9.79 5.00 5.65
N ASN A 140 -9.77 3.71 5.99
CA ASN A 140 -10.10 3.22 7.34
C ASN A 140 -8.83 3.16 8.21
N LEU A 141 -8.40 4.30 8.75
CA LEU A 141 -7.19 4.42 9.58
C LEU A 141 -7.43 4.02 11.05
N ARG A 142 -8.01 2.84 11.32
CA ARG A 142 -8.07 2.33 12.70
C ARG A 142 -6.63 2.00 13.16
N ASN A 143 -6.21 2.51 14.31
CA ASN A 143 -4.91 2.26 14.99
C ASN A 143 -3.62 2.86 14.40
N ASP A 144 -3.70 3.69 13.35
CA ASP A 144 -2.54 4.38 12.74
C ASP A 144 -1.80 5.37 13.68
N ALA A 145 -2.37 5.70 14.85
CA ALA A 145 -1.69 6.57 15.82
C ALA A 145 -0.46 5.91 16.46
N LEU A 146 -0.52 4.59 16.70
CA LEU A 146 0.56 3.82 17.33
C LEU A 146 1.82 3.81 16.47
N TYR A 147 1.66 3.58 15.16
CA TYR A 147 2.76 3.51 14.21
C TYR A 147 3.35 4.87 13.84
N ARG A 148 2.60 5.95 14.11
CA ARG A 148 3.06 7.33 13.85
C ARG A 148 3.77 7.96 15.04
N GLN A 149 3.73 7.36 16.23
CA GLN A 149 4.46 7.87 17.38
C GLN A 149 5.96 7.96 17.06
N GLY A 150 6.53 9.13 17.33
CA GLY A 150 7.96 9.40 17.12
C GLY A 150 8.34 9.74 15.68
N ARG A 151 7.46 9.59 14.68
CA ARG A 151 7.80 9.91 13.29
C ARG A 151 8.00 11.41 13.09
N ALA A 152 9.09 11.76 12.42
CA ALA A 152 9.32 13.12 11.95
C ALA A 152 8.26 13.51 10.91
N ILE A 153 7.81 14.75 10.98
CA ILE A 153 6.97 15.35 9.94
C ILE A 153 7.94 15.90 8.88
N LEU A 154 7.76 15.49 7.63
CA LEU A 154 8.59 15.94 6.52
C LEU A 154 7.89 17.10 5.81
N THR A 155 8.67 18.13 5.46
CA THR A 155 8.25 19.22 4.57
C THR A 155 8.29 18.76 3.11
N ASP A 156 7.69 19.52 2.20
CA ASP A 156 7.58 19.16 0.77
C ASP A 156 8.94 18.91 0.08
N ASP A 157 10.01 19.47 0.63
CA ASP A 157 11.40 19.28 0.19
C ASP A 157 12.15 18.15 0.92
N GLY A 158 11.44 17.28 1.66
CA GLY A 158 12.00 16.11 2.33
C GLY A 158 12.74 16.37 3.64
N ARG A 159 12.73 17.61 4.13
CA ARG A 159 13.40 17.96 5.39
C ARG A 159 12.48 17.72 6.58
N GLU A 160 13.04 17.35 7.73
CA GLU A 160 12.26 17.27 8.96
C GLU A 160 11.80 18.67 9.42
N ALA A 161 10.49 18.81 9.65
CA ALA A 161 9.86 19.99 10.21
C ALA A 161 10.32 20.20 11.65
N LYS A 162 10.73 21.44 11.96
CA LYS A 162 11.23 21.81 13.28
C LYS A 162 10.12 22.41 14.12
N ALA A 163 10.28 22.35 15.45
CA ALA A 163 9.37 23.03 16.38
C ALA A 163 9.26 24.56 16.12
N THR A 164 10.27 25.14 15.46
CA THR A 164 10.30 26.54 15.02
C THR A 164 9.36 26.85 13.86
N ASP A 165 8.85 25.84 13.14
CA ASP A 165 7.90 25.99 12.04
C ASP A 165 6.48 26.23 12.55
N THR A 166 6.32 27.29 13.35
CA THR A 166 5.11 27.60 14.12
C THR A 166 3.84 27.69 13.27
N ARG A 167 3.93 28.17 12.03
CA ARG A 167 2.78 28.22 11.09
C ARG A 167 2.32 26.82 10.69
N LEU A 168 3.28 25.94 10.36
CA LEU A 168 3.01 24.56 9.98
C LEU A 168 2.46 23.78 11.19
N MET A 169 3.13 23.87 12.34
CA MET A 169 2.70 23.20 13.58
C MET A 169 1.30 23.63 14.02
N ARG A 170 0.96 24.92 13.85
CA ARG A 170 -0.40 25.41 14.12
C ARG A 170 -1.43 24.86 13.15
N ALA A 171 -1.11 24.76 11.86
CA ALA A 171 -2.01 24.22 10.84
C ALA A 171 -2.31 22.72 11.07
N LEU A 172 -1.28 21.96 11.45
CA LEU A 172 -1.35 20.54 11.83
C LEU A 172 -2.18 20.35 13.11
N GLY A 173 -1.86 21.09 14.18
CA GLY A 173 -2.59 21.00 15.45
C GLY A 173 -4.06 21.38 15.32
N LYS A 174 -4.39 22.34 14.45
CA LYS A 174 -5.78 22.73 14.14
C LYS A 174 -6.49 21.82 13.13
N LYS A 175 -5.80 20.82 12.55
CA LYS A 175 -6.35 19.93 11.51
C LYS A 175 -7.02 20.69 10.35
N THR A 176 -6.46 21.85 9.98
CA THR A 176 -6.91 22.62 8.80
C THR A 176 -6.77 21.79 7.52
N GLU A 177 -7.49 22.09 6.44
CA GLU A 177 -7.34 21.36 5.17
C GLU A 177 -5.88 21.31 4.70
N PHE A 178 -5.19 22.46 4.74
CA PHE A 178 -3.75 22.55 4.48
C PHE A 178 -2.93 21.65 5.42
N GLY A 179 -3.20 21.67 6.73
CA GLY A 179 -2.51 20.80 7.69
C GLY A 179 -2.74 19.31 7.43
N GLN A 180 -3.93 18.93 6.97
CA GLN A 180 -4.24 17.55 6.61
C GLN A 180 -3.51 17.13 5.33
N GLN A 181 -3.41 18.02 4.34
CA GLN A 181 -2.65 17.79 3.12
C GLN A 181 -1.17 17.60 3.43
N VAL A 182 -0.56 18.49 4.23
CA VAL A 182 0.85 18.34 4.63
C VAL A 182 1.08 17.05 5.43
N GLN A 183 0.16 16.68 6.33
CA GLN A 183 0.25 15.40 7.03
C GLN A 183 0.21 14.20 6.07
N HIS A 184 -0.59 14.29 5.00
CA HIS A 184 -0.66 13.24 4.00
C HIS A 184 0.63 13.13 3.19
N SER A 185 1.11 14.25 2.64
CA SER A 185 2.34 14.31 1.85
C SER A 185 3.55 13.87 2.67
N SER A 186 3.63 14.32 3.93
CA SER A 186 4.67 13.89 4.87
C SER A 186 4.68 12.38 5.10
N TRP A 187 3.52 11.74 5.13
CA TRP A 187 3.43 10.29 5.34
C TRP A 187 3.92 9.51 4.12
N LEU A 188 3.54 9.93 2.90
CA LEU A 188 4.05 9.35 1.66
C LEU A 188 5.56 9.53 1.54
N LEU A 189 6.04 10.74 1.83
CA LEU A 189 7.46 11.04 1.75
C LEU A 189 8.26 10.24 2.78
N TYR A 190 7.70 9.99 3.96
CA TYR A 190 8.33 9.12 4.96
C TYR A 190 8.43 7.68 4.46
N GLU A 191 7.36 7.14 3.88
CA GLU A 191 7.38 5.80 3.30
C GLU A 191 8.40 5.71 2.15
N TYR A 192 8.39 6.68 1.24
CA TYR A 192 9.31 6.75 0.11
C TYR A 192 10.78 6.84 0.54
N THR A 193 11.11 7.75 1.47
CA THR A 193 12.49 7.93 1.96
C THR A 193 12.97 6.71 2.76
N THR A 194 12.07 6.05 3.49
CA THR A 194 12.37 4.77 4.15
C THR A 194 12.68 3.68 3.14
N LEU A 195 11.85 3.56 2.09
CA LEU A 195 12.07 2.61 1.00
C LEU A 195 13.43 2.87 0.29
N GLN A 196 13.76 4.14 0.03
CA GLN A 196 15.06 4.55 -0.52
C GLN A 196 16.22 4.14 0.37
N ALA A 197 16.12 4.39 1.67
CA ALA A 197 17.16 4.06 2.62
C ALA A 197 17.39 2.54 2.70
N LEU A 198 16.32 1.75 2.75
CA LEU A 198 16.38 0.29 2.80
C LEU A 198 16.95 -0.30 1.50
N PHE A 199 16.48 0.18 0.33
CA PHE A 199 17.00 -0.26 -0.96
C PHE A 199 18.50 0.03 -1.10
N THR A 200 18.92 1.25 -0.75
CA THR A 200 20.33 1.67 -0.78
C THR A 200 21.20 0.81 0.15
N ALA A 201 20.65 0.37 1.28
CA ALA A 201 21.34 -0.52 2.21
C ALA A 201 21.39 -1.99 1.74
N GLY A 202 20.81 -2.31 0.57
CA GLY A 202 20.80 -3.65 -0.01
C GLY A 202 19.64 -4.54 0.48
N CYS A 203 18.66 -3.97 1.19
CA CYS A 203 17.48 -4.71 1.62
C CYS A 203 16.68 -5.15 0.38
N ALA A 204 16.10 -6.36 0.43
CA ALA A 204 15.22 -6.85 -0.62
C ALA A 204 13.85 -6.16 -0.55
N VAL A 205 13.78 -4.94 -1.08
CA VAL A 205 12.57 -4.13 -1.23
C VAL A 205 12.46 -3.63 -2.68
N PRO A 206 11.27 -3.20 -3.14
CA PRO A 206 11.14 -2.58 -4.47
C PRO A 206 12.05 -1.36 -4.62
N GLU A 207 12.70 -1.22 -5.78
CA GLU A 207 13.52 -0.05 -6.07
C GLU A 207 12.65 1.22 -6.14
N PRO A 208 12.88 2.25 -5.32
CA PRO A 208 12.11 3.47 -5.38
C PRO A 208 12.55 4.38 -6.53
N TYR A 209 11.64 4.77 -7.41
CA TYR A 209 11.92 5.64 -8.55
C TYR A 209 11.47 7.08 -8.34
N ALA A 210 10.23 7.27 -7.87
CA ALA A 210 9.66 8.61 -7.70
C ALA A 210 8.51 8.63 -6.69
N VAL A 211 8.22 9.82 -6.16
CA VAL A 211 7.07 10.10 -5.31
C VAL A 211 6.28 11.29 -5.86
N GLY A 212 4.97 11.18 -5.84
CA GLY A 212 4.02 12.24 -6.19
C GLY A 212 3.13 12.56 -4.98
N GLU A 213 2.15 13.44 -5.16
CA GLU A 213 1.28 13.89 -4.07
C GLU A 213 0.47 12.74 -3.44
N ASN A 214 0.04 11.77 -4.24
CA ASN A 214 -0.83 10.67 -3.82
C ASN A 214 -0.34 9.30 -4.33
N ALA A 215 0.92 9.19 -4.76
CA ALA A 215 1.44 7.94 -5.31
C ALA A 215 2.95 7.79 -5.15
N ILE A 216 3.42 6.54 -5.09
CA ILE A 216 4.84 6.18 -5.13
C ILE A 216 5.05 5.27 -6.35
N LEU A 217 6.08 5.58 -7.14
CA LEU A 217 6.56 4.76 -8.24
C LEU A 217 7.79 3.97 -7.79
N MET A 218 7.75 2.65 -7.96
CA MET A 218 8.79 1.73 -7.49
C MET A 218 8.93 0.50 -8.39
N GLY A 219 9.94 -0.33 -8.15
CA GLY A 219 10.21 -1.58 -8.84
C GLY A 219 8.99 -2.48 -8.87
N TYR A 220 8.64 -2.98 -10.05
CA TYR A 220 7.64 -4.03 -10.18
C TYR A 220 8.26 -5.39 -9.85
N VAL A 221 7.56 -6.19 -9.04
CA VAL A 221 7.99 -7.55 -8.68
C VAL A 221 7.00 -8.53 -9.31
N GLY A 222 7.43 -9.19 -10.37
CA GLY A 222 6.60 -10.08 -11.17
C GLY A 222 7.03 -10.12 -12.62
N GLU A 223 6.22 -10.79 -13.43
CA GLU A 223 6.36 -10.89 -14.88
C GLU A 223 5.33 -10.01 -15.58
N GLU A 224 5.50 -9.78 -16.88
CA GLU A 224 4.61 -8.94 -17.69
C GLU A 224 3.12 -9.33 -17.56
N THR A 225 2.85 -10.63 -17.46
CA THR A 225 1.47 -11.14 -17.39
C THR A 225 0.94 -11.29 -15.96
N ARG A 226 1.81 -11.27 -14.93
CA ARG A 226 1.39 -11.60 -13.56
C ARG A 226 2.36 -11.06 -12.52
N ALA A 227 1.80 -10.43 -11.49
CA ALA A 227 2.56 -10.04 -10.30
C ALA A 227 3.08 -11.26 -9.54
N ALA A 228 4.19 -11.08 -8.83
CA ALA A 228 4.67 -12.09 -7.90
C ALA A 228 3.62 -12.38 -6.82
N SER A 229 3.54 -13.64 -6.40
CA SER A 229 2.64 -14.05 -5.33
C SER A 229 3.18 -13.63 -3.97
N THR A 230 2.28 -13.37 -3.03
CA THR A 230 2.68 -13.22 -1.63
C THR A 230 3.05 -14.59 -1.06
N LEU A 231 3.92 -14.65 -0.05
CA LEU A 231 4.30 -15.93 0.56
C LEU A 231 3.10 -16.71 1.10
N ILE A 232 2.08 -16.03 1.63
CA ILE A 232 0.88 -16.70 2.15
C ILE A 232 0.07 -17.44 1.07
N GLU A 233 0.15 -17.00 -0.19
CA GLU A 233 -0.52 -17.64 -1.33
C GLU A 233 0.23 -18.90 -1.80
N LEU A 234 1.44 -19.13 -1.30
CA LEU A 234 2.35 -20.18 -1.75
C LEU A 234 2.44 -21.31 -0.74
N VAL A 235 2.53 -22.53 -1.26
CA VAL A 235 2.90 -23.72 -0.48
C VAL A 235 4.32 -24.11 -0.89
N LEU A 236 5.29 -23.61 -0.15
CA LEU A 236 6.70 -23.87 -0.44
C LEU A 236 7.14 -25.22 0.16
N PRO A 237 7.86 -26.07 -0.61
CA PRO A 237 8.58 -27.19 -0.05
C PRO A 237 9.57 -26.72 1.02
N ARG A 238 9.80 -27.53 2.06
CA ARG A 238 10.68 -27.18 3.18
C ARG A 238 12.04 -26.62 2.75
N ALA A 239 12.68 -27.23 1.75
CA ALA A 239 14.01 -26.80 1.29
C ALA A 239 13.99 -25.40 0.69
N GLU A 240 12.94 -25.07 -0.07
CA GLU A 240 12.75 -23.75 -0.67
C GLU A 240 12.34 -22.72 0.38
N ALA A 241 11.42 -23.08 1.28
CA ALA A 241 11.05 -22.25 2.42
C ALA A 241 12.26 -21.89 3.30
N GLN A 242 13.21 -22.83 3.49
CA GLN A 242 14.46 -22.55 4.20
C GLN A 242 15.33 -21.53 3.45
N LYS A 243 15.52 -21.69 2.14
CA LYS A 243 16.26 -20.72 1.31
C LYS A 243 15.65 -19.33 1.39
N VAL A 244 14.33 -19.23 1.24
CA VAL A 244 13.58 -17.96 1.33
C VAL A 244 13.72 -17.34 2.71
N PHE A 245 13.62 -18.14 3.78
CA PHE A 245 13.80 -17.65 5.14
C PHE A 245 15.20 -17.08 5.36
N ASP A 246 16.24 -17.77 4.91
CA ASP A 246 17.62 -17.31 5.06
C ASP A 246 17.87 -15.99 4.30
N GLN A 247 17.35 -15.85 3.08
CA GLN A 247 17.39 -14.59 2.32
C GLN A 247 16.62 -13.46 3.02
N LEU A 248 15.46 -13.74 3.61
CA LEU A 248 14.72 -12.74 4.38
C LEU A 248 15.48 -12.28 5.62
N LYS A 249 16.18 -13.19 6.32
CA LYS A 249 16.99 -12.81 7.49
C LYS A 249 18.04 -11.76 7.16
N GLU A 250 18.65 -11.81 5.98
CA GLU A 250 19.60 -10.78 5.53
C GLU A 250 18.93 -9.40 5.44
N SER A 251 17.73 -9.33 4.86
CA SER A 251 16.95 -8.10 4.77
C SER A 251 16.46 -7.60 6.14
N LEU A 252 16.08 -8.52 7.03
CA LEU A 252 15.70 -8.18 8.41
C LEU A 252 16.89 -7.68 9.23
N ALA A 253 18.08 -8.22 9.01
CA ALA A 253 19.29 -7.74 9.67
C ALA A 253 19.60 -6.30 9.27
N ILE A 254 19.46 -5.96 7.97
CA ILE A 254 19.58 -4.58 7.49
C ILE A 254 18.55 -3.67 8.15
N LEU A 255 17.27 -4.08 8.15
CA LEU A 255 16.17 -3.32 8.71
C LEU A 255 16.39 -3.03 10.21
N VAL A 256 16.77 -4.05 11.00
CA VAL A 256 17.08 -3.91 12.44
C VAL A 256 18.35 -3.10 12.67
N GLY A 257 19.40 -3.30 11.88
CA GLY A 257 20.67 -2.55 11.95
C GLY A 257 20.50 -1.06 11.69
N MET A 258 19.50 -0.69 10.88
CA MET A 258 19.09 0.71 10.66
C MET A 258 18.22 1.29 11.79
N GLY A 259 17.94 0.50 12.83
CA GLY A 259 17.08 0.88 13.95
C GLY A 259 15.60 0.90 13.59
N LEU A 260 15.19 0.18 12.54
CA LEU A 260 13.82 0.15 12.04
C LEU A 260 13.11 -1.15 12.44
N VAL A 261 11.79 -1.08 12.52
CA VAL A 261 10.86 -2.20 12.64
C VAL A 261 9.82 -2.03 11.55
N HIS A 262 9.51 -3.09 10.80
CA HIS A 262 8.58 -3.02 9.67
C HIS A 262 7.19 -2.51 10.09
N GLY A 263 6.68 -2.99 11.22
CA GLY A 263 5.42 -2.53 11.80
C GLY A 263 4.20 -3.34 11.38
N ASP A 264 4.35 -4.24 10.40
CA ASP A 264 3.30 -5.16 9.96
C ASP A 264 3.86 -6.35 9.16
N LEU A 265 5.07 -6.80 9.47
CA LEU A 265 5.67 -7.87 8.68
C LEU A 265 4.93 -9.20 8.91
N SER A 266 4.55 -9.83 7.81
CA SER A 266 3.97 -11.16 7.77
C SER A 266 4.16 -11.77 6.37
N ALA A 267 3.75 -13.02 6.17
CA ALA A 267 3.77 -13.67 4.85
C ALA A 267 2.87 -12.98 3.80
N TYR A 268 1.95 -12.09 4.21
CA TYR A 268 1.16 -11.25 3.29
C TYR A 268 1.98 -10.10 2.68
N ASN A 269 3.03 -9.66 3.37
CA ASN A 269 3.85 -8.49 3.02
C ASN A 269 5.24 -8.88 2.49
N VAL A 270 5.37 -10.12 2.01
CA VAL A 270 6.57 -10.61 1.30
C VAL A 270 6.11 -11.20 -0.02
N LEU A 271 6.59 -10.62 -1.12
CA LEU A 271 6.43 -11.16 -2.47
C LEU A 271 7.53 -12.17 -2.76
N TYR A 272 7.23 -13.21 -3.54
CA TYR A 272 8.21 -14.17 -4.02
C TYR A 272 7.92 -14.56 -5.47
N ASP A 273 8.95 -14.40 -6.31
CA ASP A 273 8.91 -14.68 -7.75
C ASP A 273 9.55 -16.03 -8.13
N GLY A 274 9.97 -16.82 -7.13
CA GLY A 274 10.70 -18.07 -7.31
C GLY A 274 12.21 -17.93 -7.13
N ASP A 275 12.78 -16.72 -7.17
CA ASP A 275 14.20 -16.50 -6.92
C ASP A 275 14.47 -15.74 -5.62
N LYS A 276 13.79 -14.60 -5.42
CA LYS A 276 14.10 -13.68 -4.32
C LYS A 276 12.83 -13.21 -3.58
N PRO A 277 12.79 -13.32 -2.22
CA PRO A 277 11.74 -12.69 -1.44
C PRO A 277 11.95 -11.18 -1.39
N THR A 278 10.88 -10.43 -1.60
CA THR A 278 10.87 -8.96 -1.58
C THR A 278 9.86 -8.47 -0.54
N ILE A 279 10.34 -7.73 0.46
CA ILE A 279 9.52 -7.11 1.50
C ILE A 279 8.80 -5.90 0.90
N ILE A 280 7.50 -5.79 1.14
CA ILE A 280 6.65 -4.71 0.67
C ILE A 280 5.83 -4.09 1.80
N ASP A 281 5.20 -2.95 1.51
CA ASP A 281 4.29 -2.23 2.40
C ASP A 281 4.95 -1.69 3.67
N LEU A 282 5.63 -0.55 3.52
CA LEU A 282 6.34 0.14 4.60
C LEU A 282 5.60 1.33 5.27
N PRO A 283 4.27 1.54 5.13
CA PRO A 283 3.64 2.70 5.76
C PRO A 283 3.62 2.61 7.28
N GLN A 284 3.83 1.42 7.87
CA GLN A 284 3.79 1.17 9.31
C GLN A 284 5.18 1.11 9.98
N VAL A 285 6.25 1.42 9.25
CA VAL A 285 7.62 1.39 9.81
C VAL A 285 7.75 2.29 11.04
N VAL A 286 8.34 1.74 12.10
CA VAL A 286 8.65 2.48 13.34
C VAL A 286 10.14 2.37 13.66
N ARG A 287 10.63 3.29 14.49
CA ARG A 287 12.02 3.27 14.96
C ARG A 287 12.12 2.76 16.39
N PHE A 288 13.12 1.92 16.68
CA PHE A 288 13.38 1.40 18.02
C PHE A 288 13.64 2.52 19.04
N ASP A 289 14.30 3.60 18.64
CA ASP A 289 14.71 4.71 19.51
C ASP A 289 13.62 5.77 19.73
N GLN A 290 12.51 5.72 19.00
CA GLN A 290 11.48 6.77 19.00
C GLN A 290 10.05 6.27 19.27
N ASN A 291 9.83 4.95 19.27
CA ASN A 291 8.52 4.37 19.52
C ASN A 291 8.58 3.43 20.73
N GLU A 292 7.82 3.76 21.78
CA GLU A 292 7.79 3.01 23.04
C GLU A 292 7.29 1.56 22.88
N HIS A 293 6.57 1.29 21.79
CA HIS A 293 6.02 -0.02 21.47
C HIS A 293 6.85 -0.79 20.43
N ALA A 294 7.97 -0.23 19.94
CA ALA A 294 8.78 -0.83 18.88
C ALA A 294 9.18 -2.28 19.18
N GLU A 295 9.54 -2.59 20.43
CA GLU A 295 9.94 -3.94 20.82
C GLU A 295 8.79 -4.97 20.74
N ALA A 296 7.59 -4.57 21.18
CA ALA A 296 6.41 -5.43 21.09
C ALA A 296 5.99 -5.64 19.63
N ILE A 297 6.04 -4.59 18.82
CA ILE A 297 5.74 -4.63 17.38
C ILE A 297 6.76 -5.53 16.66
N PHE A 298 8.05 -5.39 16.97
CA PHE A 298 9.12 -6.21 16.38
C PHE A 298 8.93 -7.69 16.68
N LEU A 299 8.67 -8.05 17.95
CA LEU A 299 8.47 -9.44 18.31
C LEU A 299 7.21 -10.04 17.66
N ARG A 300 6.14 -9.26 17.54
CA ARG A 300 4.91 -9.66 16.83
C ARG A 300 5.18 -9.93 15.35
N ASP A 301 5.90 -9.04 14.69
CA ASP A 301 6.29 -9.17 13.28
C ASP A 301 7.12 -10.45 13.05
N LEU A 302 8.11 -10.72 13.90
CA LEU A 302 8.89 -11.97 13.83
C LEU A 302 8.05 -13.22 14.15
N THR A 303 7.09 -13.11 15.06
CA THR A 303 6.19 -14.24 15.41
C THR A 303 5.33 -14.62 14.20
N ARG A 304 4.67 -13.64 13.57
CA ARG A 304 3.85 -13.86 12.37
C ARG A 304 4.65 -14.48 11.22
N LEU A 305 5.88 -14.02 11.02
CA LEU A 305 6.78 -14.58 10.02
C LEU A 305 7.21 -16.01 10.37
N CYS A 306 7.65 -16.25 11.61
CA CYS A 306 8.03 -17.59 12.06
C CYS A 306 6.88 -18.58 11.96
N ASP A 307 5.64 -18.18 12.24
CA ASP A 307 4.49 -19.07 12.16
C ASP A 307 4.23 -19.56 10.74
N TYR A 308 4.43 -18.71 9.72
CA TYR A 308 4.41 -19.14 8.33
C TYR A 308 5.51 -20.18 8.04
N PHE A 309 6.75 -19.88 8.40
CA PHE A 309 7.89 -20.75 8.11
C PHE A 309 7.83 -22.09 8.87
N ARG A 310 7.33 -22.11 10.11
CA ARG A 310 7.07 -23.33 10.87
C ARG A 310 6.06 -24.24 10.17
N ARG A 311 4.98 -23.67 9.62
CA ARG A 311 3.99 -24.45 8.83
C ARG A 311 4.62 -25.04 7.57
N ALA A 312 5.58 -24.34 6.95
CA ALA A 312 6.40 -24.87 5.85
C ALA A 312 7.52 -25.83 6.30
N GLY A 313 7.59 -26.16 7.59
CA GLY A 313 8.55 -27.10 8.17
C GLY A 313 9.89 -26.49 8.56
N VAL A 314 10.11 -25.19 8.41
CA VAL A 314 11.35 -24.53 8.84
C VAL A 314 11.38 -24.36 10.36
N VAL A 315 12.53 -24.59 10.99
CA VAL A 315 12.71 -24.32 12.42
C VAL A 315 12.91 -22.82 12.59
N CYS A 316 11.91 -22.16 13.15
CA CYS A 316 11.95 -20.72 13.44
C CYS A 316 11.54 -20.50 14.90
N ASP A 317 12.28 -19.68 15.63
CA ASP A 317 11.89 -19.23 16.96
C ASP A 317 12.01 -17.70 17.00
N PRO A 318 10.93 -16.95 17.28
CA PRO A 318 10.94 -15.51 17.14
C PRO A 318 11.89 -14.84 18.14
N GLU A 319 12.05 -15.38 19.35
CA GLU A 319 12.98 -14.82 20.35
C GLU A 319 14.45 -15.11 20.00
N ALA A 320 14.76 -16.32 19.50
CA ALA A 320 16.07 -16.65 18.98
C ALA A 320 16.42 -15.78 17.78
N LEU A 321 15.49 -15.64 16.83
CA LEU A 321 15.65 -14.79 15.65
C LEU A 321 15.86 -13.32 16.05
N ALA A 322 15.07 -12.80 17.00
CA ALA A 322 15.24 -11.44 17.52
C ALA A 322 16.64 -11.22 18.12
N ARG A 323 17.19 -12.22 18.81
CA ARG A 323 18.56 -12.14 19.35
C ARG A 323 19.62 -12.20 18.25
N GLU A 324 19.45 -13.08 17.27
CA GLU A 324 20.32 -13.19 16.09
C GLU A 324 20.39 -11.86 15.34
N LEU A 325 19.24 -11.27 15.00
CA LEU A 325 19.15 -10.02 14.24
C LEU A 325 19.77 -8.83 14.98
N ARG A 326 19.68 -8.77 16.31
CA ARG A 326 20.32 -7.70 17.10
C ARG A 326 21.84 -7.84 17.24
N GLN A 327 22.38 -9.02 16.95
CA GLN A 327 23.82 -9.30 16.98
C GLN A 327 24.47 -9.22 15.60
N ALA A 328 23.67 -9.05 14.55
CA ALA A 328 24.18 -8.82 13.21
C ALA A 328 25.00 -7.52 13.18
N PRO A 329 26.17 -7.53 12.50
CA PRO A 329 27.15 -6.44 12.54
C PRO A 329 26.68 -5.15 11.88
#